data_AF-A0A6A4ZT65-F1
#
_entry.id   AF-A0A6A4ZT65-F1
#
_cell.length_a   1.000
_cell.length_b   1.000
_cell.length_c   1.000
_cell.angle_alpha   90.00
_cell.angle_beta   90.00
_cell.angle_gamma   90.00
#
_symmetry.space_group_name_H-M   'P 1'
#
loop_
_entity.id
_entity.type
_entity.pdbx_description
1 polymer ?
#
loop_
_entity_poly.entity_id
_entity_poly.type
_entity_poly.pdbx_seq_one_letter_code
_entity_poly.pdbx_strand_id
1 'polypeptide(L)'
;TSARALCDAISHTSRYFVPLLLFSDDSNGYTAYNIVADAKLSPFDPTFDYLDASIQFSYVVMFTVVWPLLPFPAFFNNLLEVRGDAFRLLFVSRRPMPRRDVSIGEWATVLSYANIIGITVVAGLISVYHFSAFLDHGCNFEFATAAMVPISALNSTLALNPVACGLQKDTSWVMPQIIVFVLLEHAAFSIRYLVLQINKVPSSIALSRKVKALEALGHIRSAHNEQFDCLRQLRVMFDKYDTDGRDYIDNPDVLQAFVAEWTGRPASDMMSKDMLFHYMDKTRVGRVSFASASLLLIHVHHDRFLSRILGIADWLDDFQNAQIQHRPDDLEECDDDKELRPSHLDQWRARERAQLHDYDSLA
;
A
#
# COMPACT_ATOMS: atom_id res chain seq x y z
N THR A 1 -12.53 45.95 -7.93
CA THR A 1 -12.52 45.71 -9.39
C THR A 1 -12.89 44.26 -9.64
N SER A 2 -13.81 43.95 -10.54
CA SER A 2 -14.18 42.55 -10.80
C SER A 2 -13.01 41.81 -11.44
N ALA A 3 -12.84 40.53 -11.14
CA ALA A 3 -11.73 39.72 -11.69
C ALA A 3 -11.75 39.73 -13.24
N ARG A 4 -12.95 39.77 -13.83
CA ARG A 4 -13.16 39.97 -15.28
C ARG A 4 -12.57 41.30 -15.77
N ALA A 5 -12.89 42.42 -15.11
CA ALA A 5 -12.38 43.73 -15.50
C ALA A 5 -10.84 43.83 -15.41
N LEU A 6 -10.24 43.17 -14.42
CA LEU A 6 -8.78 43.08 -14.30
C LEU A 6 -8.19 42.23 -15.44
N CYS A 7 -8.80 41.10 -15.74
CA CYS A 7 -8.37 40.21 -16.81
C CYS A 7 -8.43 40.90 -18.18
N ASP A 8 -9.51 41.64 -18.45
CA ASP A 8 -9.66 42.44 -19.67
C ASP A 8 -8.58 43.52 -19.76
N ALA A 9 -8.32 44.25 -18.66
CA ALA A 9 -7.26 45.26 -18.62
C ALA A 9 -5.86 44.66 -18.88
N ILE A 10 -5.56 43.49 -18.31
CA ILE A 10 -4.28 42.80 -18.51
C ILE A 10 -4.15 42.29 -19.94
N SER A 11 -5.21 41.72 -20.53
CA SER A 11 -5.17 41.23 -21.90
C SER A 11 -4.97 42.36 -22.89
N HIS A 12 -5.63 43.50 -22.67
CA HIS A 12 -5.48 44.71 -23.48
C HIS A 12 -4.08 45.32 -23.38
N THR A 13 -3.45 45.28 -22.20
CA THR A 13 -2.15 45.93 -21.98
C THR A 13 -0.97 45.04 -22.37
N SER A 14 -1.06 43.73 -22.13
CA SER A 14 0.07 42.79 -22.29
C SER A 14 -0.01 41.92 -23.54
N ARG A 15 -1.12 41.91 -24.29
CA ARG A 15 -1.45 40.94 -25.36
C ARG A 15 -1.42 39.46 -24.94
N TYR A 16 -1.29 39.16 -23.65
CA TYR A 16 -1.39 37.80 -23.12
C TYR A 16 -2.82 37.52 -22.68
N PHE A 17 -3.38 36.41 -23.16
CA PHE A 17 -4.67 35.92 -22.70
C PHE A 17 -4.48 35.18 -21.37
N VAL A 18 -5.15 35.66 -20.32
CA VAL A 18 -5.20 34.99 -19.02
C VAL A 18 -6.58 34.32 -18.91
N PRO A 19 -6.69 32.99 -18.94
CA PRO A 19 -7.98 32.34 -18.74
C PRO A 19 -8.45 32.56 -17.30
N LEU A 20 -9.65 33.12 -17.15
CA LEU A 20 -10.26 33.35 -15.85
C LEU A 20 -11.21 32.21 -15.49
N LEU A 21 -10.75 31.33 -14.61
CA LEU A 21 -11.55 30.23 -14.08
C LEU A 21 -12.48 30.75 -12.98
N LEU A 22 -13.79 30.76 -13.24
CA LEU A 22 -14.81 31.11 -12.25
C LEU A 22 -15.06 29.96 -11.26
N PHE A 23 -14.78 28.74 -11.72
CA PHE A 23 -14.91 27.48 -10.99
C PHE A 23 -13.65 26.64 -11.24
N SER A 24 -13.32 25.74 -10.31
CA SER A 24 -12.24 24.78 -10.52
C SER A 24 -12.52 23.88 -11.73
N ASP A 25 -11.45 23.52 -12.43
CA ASP A 25 -11.47 22.64 -13.61
C ASP A 25 -11.56 21.15 -13.22
N ASP A 26 -12.21 20.87 -12.08
CA ASP A 26 -12.49 19.53 -11.59
C ASP A 26 -14.00 19.32 -11.49
N SER A 27 -14.42 18.07 -11.29
CA SER A 27 -15.84 17.72 -11.16
C SER A 27 -16.55 18.38 -9.97
N ASN A 28 -15.82 19.04 -9.06
CA ASN A 28 -16.37 19.67 -7.87
C ASN A 28 -16.84 21.11 -8.12
N GLY A 29 -16.30 21.81 -9.11
CA GLY A 29 -16.73 23.15 -9.50
C GLY A 29 -16.63 24.20 -8.37
N TYR A 30 -15.56 24.18 -7.59
CA TYR A 30 -15.32 25.12 -6.49
C TYR A 30 -15.09 26.55 -6.98
N THR A 31 -15.72 27.53 -6.32
CA THR A 31 -15.41 28.94 -6.55
C THR A 31 -14.12 29.35 -5.85
N ALA A 32 -13.48 30.44 -6.30
CA ALA A 32 -12.31 31.02 -5.63
C ALA A 32 -12.58 31.36 -4.15
N TYR A 33 -13.82 31.73 -3.79
CA TYR A 33 -14.21 31.99 -2.41
C TYR A 33 -14.14 30.71 -1.55
N ASN A 34 -14.67 29.60 -2.06
CA ASN A 34 -14.64 28.31 -1.36
C ASN A 34 -13.20 27.85 -1.13
N ILE A 35 -12.35 27.98 -2.15
CA ILE A 35 -10.93 27.61 -2.04
C ILE A 35 -10.22 28.47 -0.98
N VAL A 36 -10.47 29.77 -0.95
CA VAL A 36 -9.89 30.67 0.06
C VAL A 36 -10.46 30.39 1.46
N ALA A 37 -11.74 30.02 1.56
CA ALA A 37 -12.36 29.64 2.84
C ALA A 37 -11.72 28.35 3.39
N ASP A 38 -11.59 27.30 2.56
CA ASP A 38 -10.96 26.04 2.94
C ASP A 38 -9.48 26.21 3.27
N ALA A 39 -8.77 27.08 2.54
CA ALA A 39 -7.37 27.37 2.80
C ALA A 39 -7.13 28.06 4.16
N LYS A 40 -8.15 28.71 4.72
CA LYS A 40 -8.08 29.34 6.06
C LYS A 40 -8.35 28.35 7.20
N LEU A 41 -8.89 27.16 6.92
CA LEU A 41 -9.11 26.14 7.94
C LEU A 41 -7.78 25.54 8.41
N SER A 42 -7.76 25.09 9.67
CA SER A 42 -6.55 24.49 10.25
C SER A 42 -6.18 23.18 9.57
N PRO A 43 -4.88 22.85 9.47
CA PRO A 43 -4.43 21.51 9.09
C PRO A 43 -4.96 20.47 10.07
N PHE A 44 -5.51 19.39 9.55
CA PHE A 44 -5.85 18.21 10.34
C PHE A 44 -4.57 17.45 10.73
N ASP A 45 -4.40 17.16 12.01
CA ASP A 45 -3.35 16.30 12.56
C ASP A 45 -3.97 15.23 13.48
N PRO A 46 -3.86 13.93 13.16
CA PRO A 46 -4.44 12.87 13.97
C PRO A 46 -3.65 12.59 15.27
N THR A 47 -2.46 13.18 15.46
CA THR A 47 -1.59 12.93 16.61
C THR A 47 -2.31 13.15 17.95
N PHE A 48 -3.07 14.23 18.07
CA PHE A 48 -3.80 14.54 19.31
C PHE A 48 -4.97 13.60 19.56
N ASP A 49 -5.65 13.14 18.51
CA ASP A 49 -6.79 12.21 18.65
C ASP A 49 -6.31 10.86 19.17
N TYR A 50 -5.16 10.38 18.67
CA TYR A 50 -4.51 9.19 19.19
C TYR A 50 -4.00 9.39 20.61
N LEU A 51 -3.49 10.58 20.95
CA LEU A 51 -3.06 10.90 22.31
C LEU A 51 -4.23 10.79 23.29
N ASP A 52 -5.35 11.45 23.01
CA ASP A 52 -6.54 11.46 23.87
C ASP A 52 -7.09 10.03 24.04
N ALA A 53 -7.20 9.27 22.95
CA ALA A 53 -7.59 7.87 23.00
C ALA A 53 -6.62 7.00 23.81
N SER A 54 -5.30 7.22 23.69
CA SER A 54 -4.28 6.45 24.41
C SER A 54 -4.28 6.74 25.92
N ILE A 55 -4.54 7.99 26.32
CA ILE A 55 -4.67 8.40 27.72
C ILE A 55 -5.91 7.74 28.32
N GLN A 56 -7.05 7.83 27.63
CA GLN A 56 -8.29 7.21 28.08
C GLN A 56 -8.15 5.69 28.22
N PHE A 57 -7.51 5.02 27.25
CA PHE A 57 -7.19 3.60 27.33
C PHE A 57 -6.34 3.28 28.57
N SER A 58 -5.29 4.06 28.81
CA SER A 58 -4.39 3.87 29.95
C SER A 58 -5.12 4.01 31.28
N TYR A 59 -6.03 4.99 31.40
CA TYR A 59 -6.87 5.15 32.60
C TYR A 59 -7.73 3.93 32.87
N VAL A 60 -8.38 3.39 31.84
CA VAL A 60 -9.22 2.19 31.97
C VAL A 60 -8.35 0.99 32.37
N VAL A 61 -7.22 0.75 31.70
CA VAL A 61 -6.37 -0.41 32.00
C VAL A 61 -5.77 -0.35 33.41
N MET A 62 -5.31 0.82 33.86
CA MET A 62 -4.59 0.97 35.13
C MET A 62 -5.51 1.08 36.35
N PHE A 63 -6.66 1.76 36.22
CA PHE A 63 -7.46 2.18 37.39
C PHE A 63 -8.82 1.52 37.50
N THR A 64 -9.21 0.59 36.61
CA THR A 64 -10.49 -0.13 36.76
C THR A 64 -10.57 -0.94 38.06
N VAL A 65 -9.44 -1.37 38.63
CA VAL A 65 -9.40 -1.98 39.96
C VAL A 65 -9.86 -1.01 41.05
N VAL A 66 -9.59 0.29 40.87
CA VAL A 66 -10.00 1.34 41.81
C VAL A 66 -11.48 1.65 41.66
N TRP A 67 -11.92 1.85 40.42
CA TRP A 67 -13.30 2.18 40.11
C TRP A 67 -13.80 1.28 38.96
N PRO A 68 -14.50 0.19 39.29
CA PRO A 68 -14.94 -0.80 38.30
C PRO A 68 -15.90 -0.24 37.23
N LEU A 69 -16.52 0.91 37.48
CA LEU A 69 -17.43 1.54 36.52
C LEU A 69 -16.72 2.43 35.50
N LEU A 70 -15.39 2.62 35.57
CA LEU A 70 -14.60 3.40 34.59
C LEU A 70 -14.86 3.07 33.11
N PRO A 71 -15.12 1.80 32.71
CA PRO A 71 -15.43 1.49 31.33
C PRO A 71 -16.72 2.13 30.81
N PHE A 72 -17.70 2.43 31.67
CA PHE A 72 -18.97 3.05 31.26
C PHE A 72 -18.82 4.49 30.74
N PRO A 73 -18.25 5.45 31.49
CA PRO A 73 -18.02 6.80 30.96
C PRO A 73 -17.05 6.77 29.78
N ALA A 74 -16.05 5.89 29.78
CA ALA A 74 -15.16 5.71 28.63
C ALA A 74 -15.91 5.29 27.36
N PHE A 75 -16.88 4.37 27.49
CA PHE A 75 -17.72 3.95 26.37
C PHE A 75 -18.59 5.10 25.83
N PHE A 76 -19.23 5.87 26.71
CA PHE A 76 -20.02 7.04 26.30
C PHE A 76 -19.15 8.13 25.67
N ASN A 77 -17.93 8.34 26.18
CA ASN A 77 -16.98 9.27 25.59
C ASN A 77 -16.65 8.84 24.15
N ASN A 78 -16.28 7.58 23.94
CA ASN A 78 -15.95 7.06 22.59
C ASN A 78 -17.12 7.17 21.61
N LEU A 79 -18.37 7.01 22.07
CA LEU A 79 -19.55 7.15 21.23
C LEU A 79 -19.73 8.59 20.73
N LEU A 80 -19.46 9.58 21.58
CA LEU A 80 -19.49 10.99 21.22
C LEU A 80 -18.28 11.38 20.37
N GLU A 81 -17.10 10.86 20.72
CA GLU A 81 -15.82 11.16 20.07
C GLU A 81 -15.86 10.82 18.58
N VAL A 82 -16.36 9.64 18.21
CA VAL A 82 -16.49 9.24 16.79
C VAL A 82 -17.33 10.24 15.99
N ARG A 83 -18.37 10.83 16.59
CA ARG A 83 -19.19 11.85 15.95
C ARG A 83 -18.51 13.22 15.95
N GLY A 84 -17.81 13.56 17.03
CA GLY A 84 -17.03 14.79 17.16
C GLY A 84 -15.89 14.86 16.14
N ASP A 85 -15.11 13.80 16.02
CA ASP A 85 -14.00 13.71 15.05
C ASP A 85 -14.50 13.78 13.61
N ALA A 86 -15.60 13.09 13.30
CA ALA A 86 -16.22 13.17 11.98
C ALA A 86 -16.68 14.61 11.67
N PHE A 87 -17.29 15.30 12.63
CA PHE A 87 -17.69 16.69 12.47
C PHE A 87 -16.46 17.60 12.26
N ARG A 88 -15.39 17.39 13.04
CA ARG A 88 -14.15 18.16 12.94
C ARG A 88 -13.47 18.00 11.58
N LEU A 89 -13.45 16.78 11.06
CA LEU A 89 -12.92 16.48 9.72
C LEU A 89 -13.75 17.08 8.58
N LEU A 90 -15.07 17.17 8.74
CA LEU A 90 -15.97 17.66 7.70
C LEU A 90 -16.11 19.18 7.67
N PHE A 91 -16.07 19.85 8.83
CA PHE A 91 -16.47 21.25 8.94
C PHE A 91 -15.42 22.19 9.55
N VAL A 92 -14.44 21.66 10.28
CA VAL A 92 -13.50 22.49 11.08
C VAL A 92 -12.09 22.48 10.49
N SER A 93 -11.68 21.35 9.93
CA SER A 93 -10.33 21.17 9.39
C SER A 93 -10.31 21.17 7.87
N ARG A 94 -9.21 21.64 7.28
CA ARG A 94 -8.98 21.47 5.85
C ARG A 94 -8.81 19.99 5.52
N ARG A 95 -9.25 19.57 4.32
CA ARG A 95 -9.12 18.17 3.87
C ARG A 95 -7.66 17.71 3.95
N PRO A 96 -7.34 16.66 4.73
CA PRO A 96 -6.00 16.11 4.78
C PRO A 96 -5.66 15.39 3.47
N MET A 97 -4.39 15.42 3.08
CA MET A 97 -3.90 14.63 1.97
C MET A 97 -3.94 13.15 2.35
N PRO A 98 -4.55 12.28 1.53
CA PRO A 98 -4.63 10.85 1.82
C PRO A 98 -3.23 10.25 1.87
N ARG A 99 -2.90 9.61 3.00
CA ARG A 99 -1.66 8.86 3.19
C ARG A 99 -2.00 7.39 3.36
N ARG A 100 -1.24 6.52 2.69
CA ARG A 100 -1.35 5.08 2.88
C ARG A 100 -0.48 4.70 4.07
N ASP A 101 -1.06 3.97 5.00
CA ASP A 101 -0.36 3.37 6.12
C ASP A 101 -0.84 1.93 6.31
N VAL A 102 0.04 1.08 6.84
CA VAL A 102 -0.21 -0.34 7.12
C VAL A 102 -0.61 -0.57 8.58
N SER A 103 -0.34 0.38 9.46
CA SER A 103 -0.59 0.28 10.90
C SER A 103 -0.95 1.65 11.49
N ILE A 104 -1.31 1.67 12.77
CA ILE A 104 -1.43 2.90 13.58
C ILE A 104 -0.06 3.51 13.96
N GLY A 105 1.04 2.93 13.46
CA GLY A 105 2.40 3.38 13.71
C GLY A 105 2.85 3.22 15.16
N GLU A 106 3.59 4.21 15.67
CA GLU A 106 4.17 4.22 17.03
C GLU A 106 3.13 4.15 18.15
N TRP A 107 1.88 4.51 17.89
CA TRP A 107 0.79 4.41 18.86
C TRP A 107 0.53 2.96 19.30
N ALA A 108 0.80 1.96 18.44
CA ALA A 108 0.75 0.55 18.84
C ALA A 108 1.80 0.25 19.93
N THR A 109 2.98 0.83 19.80
CA THR A 109 4.07 0.72 20.78
C THR A 109 3.67 1.39 22.09
N VAL A 110 3.08 2.60 22.03
CA VAL A 110 2.58 3.32 23.22
C VAL A 110 1.51 2.50 23.97
N LEU A 111 0.53 1.95 23.27
CA LEU A 111 -0.51 1.10 23.87
C LEU A 111 0.08 -0.20 24.47
N SER A 112 1.13 -0.76 23.86
CA SER A 112 1.86 -1.90 24.41
C SER A 112 2.57 -1.56 25.72
N TYR A 113 3.21 -0.39 25.80
CA TYR A 113 3.83 0.10 27.04
C TYR A 113 2.78 0.39 28.12
N ALA A 114 1.65 1.01 27.75
CA ALA A 114 0.53 1.24 28.68
C ALA A 114 0.04 -0.08 29.30
N ASN A 115 -0.04 -1.16 28.52
CA ASN A 115 -0.39 -2.49 29.05
C ASN A 115 0.66 -3.06 30.00
N ILE A 116 1.95 -2.91 29.70
CA ILE A 116 3.04 -3.39 30.57
C ILE A 116 3.00 -2.64 31.91
N ILE A 117 2.93 -1.32 31.88
CA ILE A 117 2.82 -0.48 33.07
C ILE A 117 1.52 -0.79 33.83
N GLY A 118 0.43 -1.01 33.08
CA GLY A 118 -0.87 -1.39 33.62
C GLY A 118 -0.84 -2.63 34.50
N ILE A 119 -0.12 -3.67 34.08
CA ILE A 119 0.06 -4.90 34.87
C ILE A 119 0.70 -4.57 36.23
N THR A 120 1.79 -3.82 36.23
CA THR A 120 2.51 -3.46 37.46
C THR A 120 1.67 -2.57 38.37
N VAL A 121 0.97 -1.57 37.82
CA VAL A 121 0.08 -0.68 38.59
C VAL A 121 -1.08 -1.47 39.20
N VAL A 122 -1.76 -2.29 38.42
CA VAL A 122 -2.89 -3.11 38.89
C VAL A 122 -2.44 -4.09 39.97
N ALA A 123 -1.34 -4.81 39.76
CA ALA A 123 -0.78 -5.72 40.76
C ALA A 123 -0.44 -4.99 42.07
N GLY A 124 0.13 -3.78 41.97
CA GLY A 124 0.46 -2.93 43.11
C GLY A 124 -0.78 -2.42 43.85
N LEU A 125 -1.82 -2.00 43.13
CA LEU A 125 -3.07 -1.56 43.74
C LEU A 125 -3.75 -2.74 44.47
N ILE A 126 -3.78 -3.92 43.87
CA ILE A 126 -4.35 -5.12 44.51
C ILE A 126 -3.53 -5.48 45.77
N SER A 127 -2.20 -5.49 45.67
CA SER A 127 -1.34 -5.89 46.79
C SER A 127 -1.33 -4.89 47.95
N VAL A 128 -1.59 -3.60 47.70
CA VAL A 128 -1.65 -2.58 48.75
C VAL A 128 -3.05 -2.47 49.37
N TYR A 129 -4.10 -2.41 48.55
CA TYR A 129 -5.46 -2.11 49.02
C TYR A 129 -6.27 -3.35 49.37
N HIS A 130 -6.04 -4.49 48.70
CA HIS A 130 -6.80 -5.73 48.92
C HIS A 130 -6.03 -6.79 49.71
N PHE A 131 -4.90 -6.44 50.32
CA PHE A 131 -4.05 -7.40 51.03
C PHE A 131 -4.76 -8.14 52.16
N SER A 132 -5.66 -7.48 52.91
CA SER A 132 -6.44 -8.12 53.98
C SER A 132 -7.31 -9.26 53.48
N ALA A 133 -7.82 -9.17 52.25
CA ALA A 133 -8.67 -10.23 51.69
C ALA A 133 -7.89 -11.54 51.47
N PHE A 134 -6.57 -11.47 51.30
CA PHE A 134 -5.70 -12.65 51.17
C PHE A 134 -5.32 -13.25 52.53
N LEU A 135 -5.53 -12.51 53.61
CA LEU A 135 -5.21 -12.90 54.97
C LEU A 135 -6.52 -12.99 55.75
N ASP A 136 -7.23 -14.09 55.54
CA ASP A 136 -8.51 -14.38 56.18
C ASP A 136 -8.32 -14.55 57.71
N HIS A 137 -8.25 -13.41 58.40
CA HIS A 137 -7.99 -13.29 59.84
C HIS A 137 -9.14 -12.60 60.58
N GLY A 138 -10.28 -12.40 59.92
CA GLY A 138 -11.51 -11.91 60.55
C GLY A 138 -11.60 -10.40 60.79
N CYS A 139 -10.66 -9.58 60.27
CA CYS A 139 -10.83 -8.11 60.21
C CYS A 139 -11.68 -7.71 58.99
N ASN A 140 -12.99 -7.93 59.09
CA ASN A 140 -13.96 -7.53 58.08
C ASN A 140 -14.57 -6.16 58.42
N PHE A 141 -14.77 -5.32 57.41
CA PHE A 141 -15.44 -4.03 57.51
C PHE A 141 -16.77 -4.06 56.75
N GLU A 142 -17.78 -3.31 57.22
CA GLU A 142 -19.03 -3.17 56.46
C GLU A 142 -18.83 -2.30 55.22
N PHE A 143 -19.59 -2.60 54.17
CA PHE A 143 -19.49 -1.95 52.85
C PHE A 143 -19.69 -0.42 52.92
N ALA A 144 -20.46 0.09 53.89
CA ALA A 144 -20.64 1.52 54.13
C ALA A 144 -19.34 2.24 54.56
N THR A 145 -18.35 1.50 55.05
CA THR A 145 -17.04 2.00 55.49
C THR A 145 -15.89 1.52 54.60
N ALA A 146 -16.18 0.73 53.55
CA ALA A 146 -15.22 0.21 52.62
C ALA A 146 -14.72 1.32 51.66
N ALA A 147 -13.85 2.17 52.17
CA ALA A 147 -13.03 3.04 51.35
C ALA A 147 -11.79 2.25 50.90
N MET A 148 -11.33 2.44 49.66
CA MET A 148 -10.03 1.93 49.22
C MET A 148 -8.90 2.68 49.91
N VAL A 149 -8.64 2.28 51.14
CA VAL A 149 -7.64 2.85 52.03
C VAL A 149 -6.81 1.69 52.56
N PRO A 150 -5.47 1.83 52.65
CA PRO A 150 -4.66 0.79 53.26
C PRO A 150 -5.14 0.50 54.69
N ILE A 151 -5.18 -0.77 55.07
CA ILE A 151 -5.69 -1.23 56.39
C ILE A 151 -4.97 -0.55 57.55
N SER A 152 -3.69 -0.20 57.38
CA SER A 152 -2.91 0.53 58.39
C SER A 152 -3.51 1.88 58.77
N ALA A 153 -4.23 2.53 57.84
CA ALA A 153 -4.89 3.80 58.05
C ALA A 153 -6.35 3.67 58.55
N LEU A 154 -6.94 2.47 58.53
CA LEU A 154 -8.27 2.24 59.09
C LEU A 154 -8.22 2.15 60.63
N ASN A 155 -9.30 2.62 61.27
CA ASN A 155 -9.47 2.49 62.71
C ASN A 155 -10.00 1.10 63.04
N SER A 156 -9.30 0.36 63.89
CA SER A 156 -9.62 -1.04 64.23
C SER A 156 -10.96 -1.19 64.96
N THR A 157 -11.48 -0.13 65.57
CA THR A 157 -12.77 -0.13 66.28
C THR A 157 -13.98 -0.22 65.36
N LEU A 158 -13.81 0.07 64.06
CA LEU A 158 -14.88 0.02 63.05
C LEU A 158 -15.00 -1.37 62.39
N ALA A 159 -14.08 -2.29 62.70
CA ALA A 159 -14.14 -3.66 62.20
C ALA A 159 -15.22 -4.46 62.94
N LEU A 160 -15.81 -5.44 62.26
CA LEU A 160 -16.76 -6.40 62.84
C LEU A 160 -16.16 -7.14 64.05
N ASN A 161 -14.84 -7.37 64.06
CA ASN A 161 -14.09 -7.93 65.18
C ASN A 161 -12.87 -7.04 65.53
N PRO A 162 -12.98 -6.09 66.46
CA PRO A 162 -11.93 -5.11 66.74
C PRO A 162 -10.67 -5.73 67.38
N VAL A 163 -10.82 -6.81 68.15
CA VAL A 163 -9.70 -7.50 68.81
C VAL A 163 -8.81 -8.20 67.78
N ALA A 164 -9.40 -8.95 66.85
CA ALA A 164 -8.67 -9.62 65.77
C ALA A 164 -7.97 -8.59 64.86
N CYS A 165 -8.64 -7.47 64.57
CA CYS A 165 -8.07 -6.42 63.74
C CYS A 165 -6.90 -5.67 64.39
N GLY A 166 -6.94 -5.48 65.72
CA GLY A 166 -5.83 -4.88 66.48
C GLY A 166 -4.56 -5.72 66.38
N LEU A 167 -4.66 -7.04 66.61
CA LEU A 167 -3.56 -8.00 66.45
C LEU A 167 -3.00 -8.03 65.02
N GLN A 168 -3.89 -7.91 64.03
CA GLN A 168 -3.48 -7.82 62.63
C GLN A 168 -2.67 -6.54 62.38
N LYS A 169 -3.03 -5.39 62.94
CA LYS A 169 -2.31 -4.13 62.72
C LYS A 169 -0.86 -4.15 63.23
N ASP A 170 -0.60 -4.87 64.31
CA ASP A 170 0.74 -4.95 64.93
C ASP A 170 1.69 -5.93 64.23
N THR A 171 1.17 -6.77 63.32
CA THR A 171 1.97 -7.74 62.57
C THR A 171 2.65 -7.07 61.37
N SER A 172 3.91 -7.43 61.10
CA SER A 172 4.62 -6.91 59.91
C SER A 172 4.16 -7.62 58.64
N TRP A 173 3.45 -6.87 57.78
CA TRP A 173 2.87 -7.38 56.54
C TRP A 173 3.66 -7.03 55.28
N VAL A 174 4.75 -6.28 55.41
CA VAL A 174 5.49 -5.73 54.26
C VAL A 174 6.08 -6.85 53.39
N MET A 175 6.67 -7.88 54.01
CA MET A 175 7.28 -8.97 53.25
C MET A 175 6.27 -9.86 52.52
N PRO A 176 5.18 -10.35 53.15
CA PRO A 176 4.15 -11.09 52.43
C PRO A 176 3.41 -10.25 51.37
N GLN A 177 3.25 -8.93 51.58
CA GLN A 177 2.73 -8.01 50.55
C GLN A 177 3.60 -7.99 49.29
N ILE A 178 4.92 -7.87 49.45
CA ILE A 178 5.87 -7.88 48.33
C ILE A 178 5.83 -9.23 47.60
N ILE A 179 5.76 -10.34 48.34
CA ILE A 179 5.67 -11.68 47.73
C ILE A 179 4.39 -11.82 46.88
N VAL A 180 3.23 -11.41 47.42
CA VAL A 180 1.96 -11.44 46.68
C VAL A 180 2.02 -10.53 45.44
N PHE A 181 2.59 -9.34 45.56
CA PHE A 181 2.80 -8.44 44.42
C PHE A 181 3.62 -9.10 43.30
N VAL A 182 4.79 -9.65 43.64
CA VAL A 182 5.68 -10.30 42.67
C VAL A 182 5.00 -11.49 42.00
N LEU A 183 4.26 -12.31 42.76
CA LEU A 183 3.54 -13.47 42.22
C LEU A 183 2.42 -13.04 41.25
N LEU A 184 1.61 -12.06 41.64
CA LEU A 184 0.53 -11.53 40.79
C LEU A 184 1.09 -10.91 39.51
N GLU A 185 2.17 -10.14 39.62
CA GLU A 185 2.84 -9.52 38.48
C GLU A 185 3.38 -10.57 37.50
N HIS A 186 4.12 -11.56 37.98
CA HIS A 186 4.68 -12.62 37.12
C HIS A 186 3.60 -13.49 36.48
N ALA A 187 2.51 -13.78 37.21
CA ALA A 187 1.37 -14.49 36.65
C ALA A 187 0.70 -13.69 35.52
N ALA A 188 0.47 -12.40 35.73
CA ALA A 188 -0.13 -11.51 34.73
C ALA A 188 0.77 -11.34 33.48
N PHE A 189 2.09 -11.18 33.66
CA PHE A 189 3.03 -11.16 32.53
C PHE A 189 3.07 -12.48 31.77
N SER A 190 2.98 -13.61 32.49
CA SER A 190 2.92 -14.93 31.87
C SER A 190 1.65 -15.09 31.02
N ILE A 191 0.50 -14.65 31.53
CA ILE A 191 -0.77 -14.62 30.77
C ILE A 191 -0.64 -13.71 29.55
N ARG A 192 -0.10 -12.51 29.69
CA ARG A 192 0.15 -11.60 28.56
C ARG A 192 1.02 -12.26 27.50
N TYR A 193 2.10 -12.92 27.90
CA TYR A 193 2.98 -13.64 26.99
C TYR A 193 2.21 -14.73 26.22
N LEU A 194 1.42 -15.55 26.91
CA LEU A 194 0.59 -16.59 26.28
C LEU A 194 -0.41 -16.00 25.27
N VAL A 195 -1.08 -14.90 25.61
CA VAL A 195 -2.01 -14.23 24.70
C VAL A 195 -1.29 -13.70 23.46
N LEU A 196 -0.07 -13.18 23.61
CA LEU A 196 0.73 -12.68 22.48
C LEU A 196 1.26 -13.78 21.54
N GLN A 197 1.27 -15.05 21.96
CA GLN A 197 1.60 -16.19 21.10
C GLN A 197 0.44 -16.58 20.17
N ILE A 198 -0.77 -16.07 20.39
CA ILE A 198 -1.90 -16.32 19.51
C ILE A 198 -1.60 -15.72 18.14
N ASN A 199 -1.85 -16.50 17.08
CA ASN A 199 -1.65 -16.07 15.70
C ASN A 199 -2.36 -14.73 15.45
N LYS A 200 -1.57 -13.69 15.15
CA LYS A 200 -2.06 -12.34 14.90
C LYS A 200 -2.86 -12.22 13.60
N VAL A 201 -2.68 -13.15 12.66
CA VAL A 201 -3.35 -13.15 11.37
C VAL A 201 -4.59 -14.03 11.43
N PRO A 202 -5.80 -13.48 11.18
CA PRO A 202 -7.02 -14.27 11.13
C PRO A 202 -6.99 -15.24 9.93
N SER A 203 -7.58 -16.42 10.11
CA SER A 203 -7.59 -17.50 9.10
C SER A 203 -8.26 -17.09 7.78
N SER A 204 -9.22 -16.16 7.81
CA SER A 204 -9.90 -15.60 6.63
C SER A 204 -8.95 -14.88 5.66
N ILE A 205 -7.89 -14.27 6.18
CA ILE A 205 -6.88 -13.57 5.38
C ILE A 205 -5.76 -14.53 4.98
N ALA A 206 -5.32 -15.39 5.90
CA ALA A 206 -4.21 -16.32 5.68
C ALA A 206 -4.45 -17.32 4.53
N LEU A 207 -5.69 -17.75 4.32
CA LEU A 207 -6.06 -18.71 3.27
C LEU A 207 -6.38 -18.04 1.92
N SER A 208 -6.46 -16.72 1.87
CA SER A 208 -6.86 -16.02 0.65
C SER A 208 -5.75 -16.09 -0.40
N ARG A 209 -5.94 -16.93 -1.43
CA ARG A 209 -5.07 -16.99 -2.63
C ARG A 209 -4.88 -15.61 -3.27
N LYS A 210 -5.87 -14.71 -3.12
CA LYS A 210 -5.77 -13.32 -3.59
C LYS A 210 -4.70 -12.52 -2.85
N VAL A 211 -4.49 -12.75 -1.55
CA VAL A 211 -3.44 -12.06 -0.79
C VAL A 211 -2.06 -12.52 -1.26
N LYS A 212 -1.86 -13.84 -1.42
CA LYS A 212 -0.61 -14.37 -1.99
C LYS A 212 -0.36 -13.91 -3.43
N ALA A 213 -1.41 -13.81 -4.24
CA ALA A 213 -1.32 -13.27 -5.60
C ALA A 213 -1.04 -11.77 -5.59
N LEU A 214 -1.63 -10.99 -4.67
CA LEU A 214 -1.37 -9.56 -4.51
C LEU A 214 0.03 -9.29 -3.96
N GLU A 215 0.55 -10.15 -3.08
CA GLU A 215 1.92 -10.10 -2.57
C GLU A 215 2.92 -10.42 -3.69
N ALA A 216 2.63 -11.44 -4.51
CA ALA A 216 3.40 -11.73 -5.72
C ALA A 216 3.35 -10.57 -6.73
N LEU A 217 2.21 -9.91 -6.89
CA LEU A 217 2.04 -8.72 -7.73
C LEU A 217 2.72 -7.46 -7.13
N GLY A 218 2.82 -7.35 -5.80
CA GLY A 218 3.51 -6.25 -5.13
C GLY A 218 5.02 -6.32 -5.28
N HIS A 219 5.57 -7.52 -5.47
CA HIS A 219 6.97 -7.72 -5.86
C HIS A 219 7.24 -7.46 -7.34
N ILE A 220 6.20 -7.43 -8.19
CA ILE A 220 6.33 -7.02 -9.58
C ILE A 220 6.38 -5.49 -9.59
N ARG A 221 7.52 -4.95 -10.02
CA ARG A 221 7.71 -3.51 -10.20
C ARG A 221 6.57 -2.96 -11.05
N SER A 222 5.92 -1.88 -10.60
CA SER A 222 4.95 -1.16 -11.44
C SER A 222 5.61 -0.81 -12.78
N ALA A 223 4.84 -0.90 -13.87
CA ALA A 223 5.31 -0.54 -15.20
C ALA A 223 6.10 0.79 -15.18
N HIS A 224 7.22 0.84 -15.89
CA HIS A 224 8.05 2.05 -15.95
C HIS A 224 7.22 3.21 -16.53
N ASN A 225 7.47 4.45 -16.09
CA ASN A 225 6.75 5.64 -16.60
C ASN A 225 6.76 5.70 -18.15
N GLU A 226 7.87 5.29 -18.76
CA GLU A 226 8.03 5.21 -20.21
C GLU A 226 7.00 4.29 -20.90
N GLN A 227 6.57 3.21 -20.25
CA GLN A 227 5.54 2.31 -20.78
C GLN A 227 4.16 2.97 -20.75
N PHE A 228 3.87 3.78 -19.73
CA PHE A 228 2.63 4.55 -19.64
C PHE A 228 2.60 5.69 -20.67
N ASP A 229 3.73 6.35 -20.91
CA ASP A 229 3.84 7.38 -21.95
C ASP A 229 3.70 6.78 -23.35
N CYS A 230 4.29 5.61 -23.60
CA CYS A 230 4.12 4.85 -24.84
C CYS A 230 2.66 4.45 -25.06
N LEU A 231 1.98 3.90 -24.05
CA LEU A 231 0.55 3.58 -24.08
C LEU A 231 -0.32 4.81 -24.33
N ARG A 232 0.02 5.94 -23.71
CA ARG A 232 -0.69 7.22 -23.93
C ARG A 232 -0.55 7.69 -25.38
N GLN A 233 0.65 7.63 -25.95
CA GLN A 233 0.88 8.00 -27.35
C GLN A 233 0.14 7.06 -28.31
N LEU A 234 0.20 5.75 -28.06
CA LEU A 234 -0.53 4.76 -28.83
C LEU A 234 -2.04 4.98 -28.77
N ARG A 235 -2.57 5.39 -27.61
CA ARG A 235 -4.00 5.71 -27.45
C ARG A 235 -4.41 6.91 -28.31
N VAL A 236 -3.66 8.00 -28.23
CA VAL A 236 -3.92 9.21 -29.04
C VAL A 236 -3.88 8.89 -30.53
N MET A 237 -2.99 7.99 -30.95
CA MET A 237 -2.91 7.52 -32.34
C MET A 237 -4.11 6.66 -32.72
N PHE A 238 -4.47 5.68 -31.89
CA PHE A 238 -5.58 4.76 -32.14
C PHE A 238 -6.92 5.51 -32.26
N ASP A 239 -7.15 6.51 -31.39
CA ASP A 239 -8.35 7.34 -31.40
C ASP A 239 -8.52 8.13 -32.72
N LYS A 240 -7.45 8.36 -33.51
CA LYS A 240 -7.57 8.96 -34.85
C LYS A 240 -8.22 8.01 -35.87
N TYR A 241 -8.03 6.71 -35.69
CA TYR A 241 -8.48 5.66 -36.61
C TYR A 241 -9.77 4.97 -36.13
N ASP A 242 -10.15 5.14 -34.86
CA ASP A 242 -11.45 4.75 -34.32
C ASP A 242 -12.47 5.89 -34.51
N THR A 243 -13.01 6.03 -35.72
CA THR A 243 -13.98 7.09 -36.05
C THR A 243 -15.31 6.97 -35.30
N ASP A 244 -15.63 5.78 -34.82
CA ASP A 244 -16.93 5.49 -34.19
C ASP A 244 -16.87 5.52 -32.66
N GLY A 245 -15.67 5.69 -32.07
CA GLY A 245 -15.45 5.67 -30.63
C GLY A 245 -15.84 4.35 -29.97
N ARG A 246 -15.71 3.24 -30.72
CA ARG A 246 -16.14 1.90 -30.28
C ARG A 246 -15.01 1.08 -29.68
N ASP A 247 -13.79 1.60 -29.65
CA ASP A 247 -12.56 0.93 -29.17
C ASP A 247 -12.10 -0.28 -30.01
N TYR A 248 -12.57 -0.36 -31.26
CA TYR A 248 -12.23 -1.42 -32.20
C TYR A 248 -11.99 -0.90 -33.61
N ILE A 249 -11.04 -1.50 -34.32
CA ILE A 249 -10.86 -1.35 -35.76
C ILE A 249 -11.34 -2.64 -36.44
N ASP A 250 -12.35 -2.51 -37.30
CA ASP A 250 -12.97 -3.62 -38.04
C ASP A 250 -12.51 -3.71 -39.49
N ASN A 251 -11.96 -2.63 -40.05
CA ASN A 251 -11.49 -2.58 -41.42
C ASN A 251 -9.97 -2.86 -41.52
N PRO A 252 -9.53 -3.87 -42.30
CA PRO A 252 -8.12 -4.18 -42.56
C PRO A 252 -7.31 -2.99 -43.10
N ASP A 253 -7.91 -2.15 -43.95
CA ASP A 253 -7.23 -0.98 -44.52
C ASP A 253 -6.94 0.09 -43.46
N VAL A 254 -7.89 0.30 -42.54
CA VAL A 254 -7.75 1.25 -41.43
C VAL A 254 -6.73 0.76 -40.42
N LEU A 255 -6.73 -0.55 -40.13
CA LEU A 255 -5.74 -1.16 -39.24
C LEU A 255 -4.33 -1.03 -39.82
N GLN A 256 -4.15 -1.28 -41.12
CA GLN A 256 -2.86 -1.14 -41.77
C GLN A 256 -2.35 0.31 -41.70
N ALA A 257 -3.23 1.30 -41.92
CA ALA A 257 -2.87 2.71 -41.81
C ALA A 257 -2.45 3.12 -40.38
N PHE A 258 -3.20 2.66 -39.37
CA PHE A 258 -2.86 2.87 -37.96
C PHE A 258 -1.47 2.30 -37.63
N VAL A 259 -1.21 1.05 -38.02
CA VAL A 259 0.07 0.40 -37.74
C VAL A 259 1.22 1.00 -38.55
N ALA A 260 0.97 1.45 -39.78
CA ALA A 260 1.92 2.20 -40.59
C ALA A 260 2.34 3.52 -39.91
N GLU A 261 1.38 4.30 -39.37
CA GLU A 261 1.69 5.52 -38.62
C GLU A 261 2.47 5.20 -37.34
N TRP A 262 2.11 4.14 -36.61
CA TRP A 262 2.82 3.72 -35.40
C TRP A 262 4.28 3.32 -35.67
N THR A 263 4.50 2.58 -36.75
CA THR A 263 5.83 2.09 -37.14
C THR A 263 6.65 3.15 -37.89
N GLY A 264 6.05 4.28 -38.26
CA GLY A 264 6.69 5.34 -39.04
C GLY A 264 7.05 4.91 -40.47
N ARG A 265 6.39 3.88 -41.01
CA ARG A 265 6.66 3.32 -42.34
C ARG A 265 5.46 3.45 -43.27
N PRO A 266 5.67 3.55 -44.59
CA PRO A 266 4.57 3.57 -45.53
C PRO A 266 3.88 2.19 -45.57
N ALA A 267 2.55 2.19 -45.69
CA ALA A 267 1.75 0.96 -45.73
C ALA A 267 2.14 0.01 -46.90
N SER A 268 2.82 0.52 -47.93
CA SER A 268 3.34 -0.24 -49.07
C SER A 268 4.40 -1.27 -48.69
N ASP A 269 5.13 -1.05 -47.60
CA ASP A 269 6.27 -1.89 -47.22
C ASP A 269 5.85 -3.08 -46.34
N MET A 270 4.57 -3.13 -45.96
CA MET A 270 3.99 -4.18 -45.13
C MET A 270 3.50 -5.35 -46.01
N MET A 271 3.77 -6.60 -45.61
CA MET A 271 3.57 -7.76 -46.50
C MET A 271 2.12 -7.98 -46.97
N SER A 272 1.11 -7.79 -46.10
CA SER A 272 -0.31 -7.94 -46.46
C SER A 272 -1.23 -7.42 -45.35
N LYS A 273 -2.22 -6.60 -45.73
CA LYS A 273 -3.27 -6.08 -44.84
C LYS A 273 -4.15 -7.16 -44.22
N ASP A 274 -4.51 -8.18 -45.00
CA ASP A 274 -5.42 -9.23 -44.58
C ASP A 274 -4.73 -10.19 -43.60
N MET A 275 -3.45 -10.44 -43.83
CA MET A 275 -2.61 -11.26 -42.94
C MET A 275 -2.35 -10.56 -41.61
N LEU A 276 -2.07 -9.24 -41.66
CA LEU A 276 -1.93 -8.43 -40.45
C LEU A 276 -3.23 -8.41 -39.63
N PHE A 277 -4.36 -8.18 -40.29
CA PHE A 277 -5.67 -8.14 -39.62
C PHE A 277 -6.03 -9.48 -38.99
N HIS A 278 -5.87 -10.60 -39.71
CA HIS A 278 -6.08 -11.94 -39.16
C HIS A 278 -5.14 -12.26 -38.00
N TYR A 279 -3.91 -11.75 -38.05
CA TYR A 279 -2.95 -12.00 -36.99
C TYR A 279 -3.27 -11.19 -35.71
N MET A 280 -3.66 -9.93 -35.89
CA MET A 280 -3.98 -9.02 -34.78
C MET A 280 -5.36 -9.31 -34.17
N ASP A 281 -6.31 -9.87 -34.92
CA ASP A 281 -7.56 -10.39 -34.40
C ASP A 281 -7.37 -11.77 -33.75
N LYS A 282 -6.77 -11.77 -32.55
CA LYS A 282 -6.59 -12.99 -31.75
C LYS A 282 -7.91 -13.64 -31.34
N THR A 283 -9.01 -12.88 -31.30
CA THR A 283 -10.32 -13.34 -30.88
C THR A 283 -11.16 -13.94 -32.02
N ARG A 284 -10.75 -13.75 -33.28
CA ARG A 284 -11.49 -14.15 -34.49
C ARG A 284 -12.91 -13.59 -34.55
N VAL A 285 -13.11 -12.39 -34.00
CA VAL A 285 -14.42 -11.69 -33.96
C VAL A 285 -14.60 -10.81 -35.20
N GLY A 286 -13.55 -10.66 -36.02
CA GLY A 286 -13.49 -9.76 -37.16
C GLY A 286 -13.22 -8.31 -36.74
N ARG A 287 -12.62 -8.09 -35.57
CA ARG A 287 -12.32 -6.76 -35.01
C ARG A 287 -11.06 -6.79 -34.14
N VAL A 288 -10.24 -5.75 -34.21
CA VAL A 288 -9.04 -5.59 -33.38
C VAL A 288 -9.29 -4.53 -32.32
N SER A 289 -9.25 -4.92 -31.04
CA SER A 289 -9.41 -3.99 -29.92
C SER A 289 -8.15 -3.18 -29.66
N PHE A 290 -8.29 -1.98 -29.06
CA PHE A 290 -7.15 -1.21 -28.59
C PHE A 290 -6.23 -2.03 -27.68
N ALA A 291 -6.79 -2.84 -26.77
CA ALA A 291 -6.01 -3.68 -25.86
C ALA A 291 -5.19 -4.74 -26.62
N SER A 292 -5.78 -5.38 -27.62
CA SER A 292 -5.10 -6.37 -28.48
C SER A 292 -3.99 -5.72 -29.30
N ALA A 293 -4.25 -4.55 -29.89
CA ALA A 293 -3.26 -3.79 -30.64
C ALA A 293 -2.09 -3.36 -29.73
N SER A 294 -2.40 -2.86 -28.53
CA SER A 294 -1.39 -2.44 -27.54
C SER A 294 -0.49 -3.59 -27.12
N LEU A 295 -1.07 -4.75 -26.77
CA LEU A 295 -0.29 -5.90 -26.34
C LEU A 295 0.64 -6.42 -27.45
N LEU A 296 0.17 -6.46 -28.70
CA LEU A 296 0.95 -6.97 -29.82
C LEU A 296 2.03 -5.98 -30.28
N LEU A 297 1.72 -4.68 -30.33
CA LEU A 297 2.65 -3.65 -30.78
C LEU A 297 3.74 -3.34 -29.73
N ILE A 298 3.42 -3.39 -28.44
CA ILE A 298 4.42 -3.21 -27.37
C ILE A 298 5.44 -4.38 -27.37
N HIS A 299 5.01 -5.59 -27.74
CA HIS A 299 5.87 -6.78 -27.79
C HIS A 299 6.33 -7.14 -29.20
N VAL A 300 6.22 -6.22 -30.17
CA VAL A 300 6.52 -6.48 -31.58
C VAL A 300 7.93 -7.02 -31.80
N HIS A 301 8.90 -6.58 -30.99
CA HIS A 301 10.29 -7.03 -31.05
C HIS A 301 10.48 -8.49 -30.60
N HIS A 302 9.60 -9.02 -29.78
CA HIS A 302 9.64 -10.41 -29.33
C HIS A 302 8.91 -11.37 -30.29
N ASP A 303 8.11 -10.82 -31.23
CA ASP A 303 7.31 -11.60 -32.15
C ASP A 303 7.92 -11.54 -33.57
N ARG A 304 8.71 -12.57 -33.91
CA ARG A 304 9.38 -12.68 -35.21
C ARG A 304 8.41 -12.66 -36.39
N PHE A 305 7.20 -13.19 -36.21
CA PHE A 305 6.21 -13.24 -37.28
C PHE A 305 5.60 -11.84 -37.50
N LEU A 306 5.17 -11.18 -36.43
CA LEU A 306 4.62 -9.83 -36.50
C LEU A 306 5.67 -8.82 -36.98
N SER A 307 6.88 -8.86 -36.43
CA SER A 307 8.00 -8.00 -36.87
C SER A 307 8.28 -8.15 -38.37
N ARG A 308 8.18 -9.36 -38.92
CA ARG A 308 8.33 -9.63 -40.35
C ARG A 308 7.15 -9.11 -41.19
N ILE A 309 5.91 -9.23 -40.70
CA ILE A 309 4.73 -8.64 -41.35
C ILE A 309 4.86 -7.13 -41.45
N LEU A 310 5.36 -6.51 -40.39
CA LEU A 310 5.52 -5.06 -40.27
C LEU A 310 6.79 -4.54 -40.96
N GLY A 311 7.66 -5.44 -41.44
CA GLY A 311 8.93 -5.07 -42.07
C GLY A 311 9.93 -4.42 -41.10
N ILE A 312 9.79 -4.65 -39.79
CA ILE A 312 10.65 -4.10 -38.72
C ILE A 312 11.88 -4.99 -38.49
N ALA A 313 11.87 -6.24 -38.97
CA ALA A 313 12.95 -7.20 -38.75
C ALA A 313 14.32 -6.67 -39.25
N ASP A 314 15.25 -6.49 -38.32
CA ASP A 314 16.63 -6.05 -38.55
C ASP A 314 17.56 -7.27 -38.67
N TRP A 315 18.53 -7.19 -39.57
CA TRP A 315 19.55 -8.23 -39.85
C TRP A 315 20.58 -8.34 -38.72
N LEU A 316 20.66 -7.36 -37.82
CA LEU A 316 21.50 -7.39 -36.63
C LEU A 316 21.00 -8.33 -35.52
N ASP A 317 19.69 -8.60 -35.43
CA ASP A 317 19.14 -9.51 -34.41
C ASP A 317 19.51 -10.97 -34.66
N ASP A 318 19.81 -11.36 -35.91
CA ASP A 318 20.38 -12.68 -36.22
C ASP A 318 21.81 -12.83 -35.64
N PHE A 319 22.58 -11.74 -35.52
CA PHE A 319 23.94 -11.76 -34.94
C PHE A 319 23.92 -11.97 -33.42
N GLN A 320 22.98 -11.32 -32.71
CA GLN A 320 22.80 -11.54 -31.27
C GLN A 320 22.20 -12.91 -30.96
N ASN A 321 21.27 -13.40 -31.79
CA ASN A 321 20.69 -14.74 -31.62
C ASN A 321 21.69 -15.86 -31.96
N ALA A 322 22.59 -15.66 -32.93
CA ALA A 322 23.69 -16.59 -33.19
C ALA A 322 24.68 -16.69 -32.00
N GLN A 323 24.90 -15.60 -31.27
CA GLN A 323 25.69 -15.63 -30.03
C GLN A 323 24.96 -16.32 -28.87
N ILE A 324 23.63 -16.18 -28.78
CA ILE A 324 22.80 -16.88 -27.79
C ILE A 324 22.74 -18.39 -28.08
N GLN A 325 22.77 -18.81 -29.35
CA GLN A 325 22.89 -20.21 -29.75
C GLN A 325 24.28 -20.81 -29.49
N HIS A 326 25.31 -19.98 -29.31
CA HIS A 326 26.67 -20.38 -28.96
C HIS A 326 26.95 -20.43 -27.45
N ARG A 327 25.91 -20.41 -26.60
CA ARG A 327 26.10 -20.59 -25.15
C ARG A 327 26.65 -22.00 -24.88
N PRO A 328 27.83 -22.14 -24.25
CA PRO A 328 28.55 -23.40 -24.16
C PRO A 328 28.06 -24.29 -23.02
N ASP A 329 26.76 -24.55 -22.95
CA ASP A 329 26.18 -25.49 -21.97
C ASP A 329 25.64 -26.78 -22.60
N ASP A 330 25.71 -26.93 -23.93
CA ASP A 330 25.44 -28.20 -24.62
C ASP A 330 26.76 -28.82 -25.12
N LEU A 331 27.61 -29.24 -24.16
CA LEU A 331 28.67 -30.22 -24.38
C LEU A 331 28.28 -31.53 -23.70
N GLU A 332 27.40 -32.29 -24.35
CA GLU A 332 27.33 -33.73 -24.15
C GLU A 332 27.49 -34.46 -25.49
N GLU A 333 28.46 -35.38 -25.45
CA GLU A 333 28.65 -36.59 -26.26
C GLU A 333 29.28 -36.51 -27.68
N CYS A 334 30.46 -37.15 -27.70
CA CYS A 334 31.34 -37.62 -28.76
C CYS A 334 30.65 -38.18 -30.03
N ASP A 335 31.27 -37.91 -31.19
CA ASP A 335 31.74 -38.99 -32.07
C ASP A 335 32.78 -38.45 -33.09
N ASP A 336 33.93 -39.13 -33.15
CA ASP A 336 34.99 -38.93 -34.13
C ASP A 336 34.53 -39.37 -35.54
N ASP A 337 35.16 -38.81 -36.58
CA ASP A 337 35.03 -39.19 -38.00
C ASP A 337 33.76 -38.75 -38.77
N LYS A 338 33.46 -37.44 -38.77
CA LYS A 338 32.80 -36.81 -39.94
C LYS A 338 33.62 -35.64 -40.46
N GLU A 339 34.04 -35.75 -41.72
CA GLU A 339 34.56 -34.66 -42.55
C GLU A 339 33.90 -33.33 -42.17
N LEU A 340 34.69 -32.43 -41.59
CA LEU A 340 34.23 -31.10 -41.20
C LEU A 340 33.75 -30.38 -42.46
N ARG A 341 32.44 -30.31 -42.66
CA ARG A 341 31.86 -29.34 -43.59
C ARG A 341 32.28 -27.96 -43.09
N PRO A 342 32.90 -27.12 -43.95
CA PRO A 342 33.32 -25.80 -43.53
C PRO A 342 32.12 -25.08 -42.93
N SER A 343 32.32 -24.48 -41.75
CA SER A 343 31.28 -23.76 -41.05
C SER A 343 30.71 -22.68 -41.98
N HIS A 344 29.44 -22.30 -41.77
CA HIS A 344 28.81 -21.24 -42.57
C HIS A 344 29.65 -19.93 -42.53
N LEU A 345 30.41 -19.75 -41.45
CA LEU A 345 31.38 -18.68 -41.25
C LEU A 345 32.61 -18.79 -42.16
N ASP A 346 33.13 -20.00 -42.37
CA ASP A 346 34.29 -20.24 -43.26
C ASP A 346 33.91 -20.09 -44.73
N GLN A 347 32.71 -20.53 -45.11
CA GLN A 347 32.15 -20.28 -46.44
C GLN A 347 31.92 -18.79 -46.68
N TRP A 348 31.51 -18.05 -45.65
CA TRP A 348 31.35 -16.60 -45.71
C TRP A 348 32.70 -15.87 -45.83
N ARG A 349 33.71 -16.22 -45.01
CA ARG A 349 35.08 -15.64 -45.13
C ARG A 349 35.78 -15.97 -46.45
N ALA A 350 35.44 -17.09 -47.08
CA ALA A 350 35.93 -17.42 -48.41
C ALA A 350 35.28 -16.53 -49.50
N ARG A 351 33.97 -16.23 -49.37
CA ARG A 351 33.26 -15.31 -50.27
C ARG A 351 33.71 -13.86 -50.09
N GLU A 352 33.94 -13.42 -48.86
CA GLU A 352 34.43 -12.08 -48.54
C GLU A 352 35.85 -11.87 -49.08
N ARG A 353 36.76 -12.85 -48.92
CA ARG A 353 38.11 -12.80 -49.53
C ARG A 353 38.08 -12.81 -51.06
N ALA A 354 37.13 -13.50 -51.68
CA ALA A 354 36.96 -13.48 -53.13
C ALA A 354 36.48 -12.11 -53.63
N GLN A 355 35.57 -11.45 -52.90
CA GLN A 355 35.06 -10.12 -53.25
C GLN A 355 36.09 -9.01 -53.04
N LEU A 356 36.96 -9.13 -52.04
CA LEU A 356 38.03 -8.16 -51.79
C LEU A 356 39.13 -8.23 -52.86
N HIS A 357 39.44 -9.43 -53.38
CA HIS A 357 40.40 -9.59 -54.49
C HIS A 357 39.91 -8.99 -55.81
N ASP A 358 38.59 -8.98 -56.06
CA ASP A 358 38.00 -8.32 -57.23
C ASP A 358 38.15 -6.79 -57.15
N TYR A 359 38.05 -6.23 -55.94
CA TYR A 359 38.16 -4.79 -55.70
C TYR A 359 39.58 -4.24 -55.91
N ASP A 360 40.61 -4.99 -55.49
CA ASP A 360 42.02 -4.59 -55.66
C ASP A 360 42.54 -4.79 -57.11
N SER A 361 41.81 -5.52 -57.95
CA SER A 361 42.17 -5.72 -59.38
C SER A 361 41.64 -4.63 -60.33
N LEU A 362 40.79 -3.74 -59.81
CA LEU A 362 40.14 -2.66 -60.55
C LEU A 362 40.68 -1.25 -60.19
N ALA A 363 41.84 -1.17 -59.51
CA ALA A 363 42.54 0.07 -59.18
C ALA A 363 43.86 0.23 -59.93
#